data_AF-A0A2G9PTG4-F1
#
_entry.id   AF-A0A2G9PTG4-F1
#
_cell.length_a   1.000
_cell.length_b   1.000
_cell.length_c   1.000
_cell.angle_alpha   90.00
_cell.angle_beta   90.00
_cell.angle_gamma   90.00
#
_symmetry.space_group_name_H-M   'P 1'
#
loop_
_entity.id
_entity.type
_entity.pdbx_description
1 polymer ?
#
loop_
_entity_poly.entity_id
_entity_poly.type
_entity_poly.pdbx_seq_one_letter_code
_entity_poly.pdbx_strand_id
1 'polypeptide(L)' 'MRMRRCALCGKYTMKEKCACGGEAESAHPARFSFEDKYAKYRRKMKYGMRV' A
#
# COMPACT_ATOMS: atom_id res chain seq x y z
N MET A 1 -11.37 10.18 -9.95
CA MET A 1 -10.61 10.51 -8.74
C MET A 1 -10.34 9.26 -7.92
N ARG A 2 -9.12 9.01 -7.45
CA ARG A 2 -8.83 7.97 -6.45
C ARG A 2 -8.50 8.65 -5.13
N MET A 3 -9.12 8.22 -4.03
CA MET A 3 -8.76 8.71 -2.70
C MET A 3 -7.37 8.20 -2.33
N ARG A 4 -6.54 9.12 -1.84
CA ARG A 4 -5.22 8.82 -1.30
C ARG A 4 -5.23 9.00 0.21
N ARG A 5 -4.37 8.27 0.91
CA ARG A 5 -4.19 8.37 2.36
C ARG A 5 -2.73 8.71 2.64
N CYS A 6 -2.50 9.68 3.50
CA CYS A 6 -1.15 10.03 3.92
C CYS A 6 -0.55 8.93 4.82
N ALA A 7 0.66 8.47 4.49
CA ALA A 7 1.38 7.47 5.28
C ALA A 7 1.82 8.00 6.67
N LEU A 8 2.00 9.31 6.82
CA LEU A 8 2.46 9.92 8.08
C LEU A 8 1.32 10.24 9.05
N CYS A 9 0.26 10.92 8.58
CA CYS A 9 -0.81 11.42 9.46
C CYS A 9 -2.15 10.67 9.31
N GLY A 10 -2.27 9.78 8.33
CA GLY A 10 -3.47 8.99 8.10
C GLY A 10 -4.67 9.74 7.52
N LYS A 11 -4.57 11.06 7.26
CA LYS A 11 -5.63 11.86 6.63
C LYS A 11 -5.82 11.49 5.17
N TYR A 12 -7.07 11.53 4.71
CA TYR A 12 -7.41 11.34 3.31
C TYR A 12 -7.23 12.64 2.51
N THR A 13 -6.74 12.50 1.29
CA THR A 13 -6.51 13.62 0.37
C THR A 13 -6.67 13.15 -1.07
N MET A 14 -6.93 14.07 -1.99
CA MET A 14 -6.86 13.81 -3.43
C MET A 14 -5.50 14.21 -4.03
N LYS A 15 -4.72 14.99 -3.27
CA LYS A 15 -3.39 15.48 -3.66
C LYS A 15 -2.32 14.42 -3.38
N GLU A 16 -1.19 14.51 -4.07
CA GLU A 16 -0.04 13.62 -3.87
C GLU A 16 0.75 13.94 -2.60
N LYS A 17 0.81 15.23 -2.25
CA LYS A 17 1.40 15.69 -0.99
C LYS A 17 0.29 16.05 0.00
N CYS A 18 0.43 15.54 1.22
CA CYS A 18 -0.42 15.92 2.34
C CYS A 18 0.04 17.26 2.92
N ALA A 19 -0.86 17.98 3.59
CA ALA A 19 -0.55 19.24 4.28
C ALA A 19 0.49 19.10 5.39
N CYS A 20 0.71 17.88 5.91
CA CYS A 20 1.77 17.59 6.88
C CYS A 20 3.15 17.33 6.25
N GLY A 21 3.28 17.41 4.92
CA GLY A 21 4.52 17.14 4.19
C GLY A 21 4.72 15.67 3.79
N GLY A 22 3.90 14.75 4.30
CA GLY A 22 3.96 13.34 3.94
C GLY A 22 3.38 13.04 2.55
N GLU A 23 3.91 12.01 1.90
CA GLU A 23 3.38 11.49 0.64
C GLU A 23 2.05 10.75 0.87
N ALA A 24 1.12 10.92 -0.07
CA ALA A 24 -0.19 10.32 -0.04
C ALA A 24 -0.24 9.14 -1.01
N GLU A 25 -0.39 7.94 -0.44
CA GLU A 25 -0.45 6.69 -1.18
C GLU A 25 -1.90 6.34 -1.55
N SER A 26 -2.08 5.41 -2.49
CA SER A 26 -3.41 4.91 -2.82
C SER A 26 -4.07 4.29 -1.59
N ALA A 27 -5.27 4.76 -1.23
CA ALA A 27 -6.01 4.20 -0.11
C ALA A 27 -6.60 2.82 -0.43
N HIS A 28 -6.74 2.49 -1.72
CA HIS A 28 -7.30 1.21 -2.14
C HIS A 28 -6.32 0.06 -1.93
N PRO A 29 -6.79 -1.10 -1.44
CA PRO A 29 -5.95 -2.28 -1.31
C PRO A 29 -5.50 -2.79 -2.68
N ALA A 30 -4.44 -3.61 -2.67
CA ALA A 30 -4.02 -4.34 -3.86
C ALA A 30 -5.15 -5.27 -4.36
N ARG A 31 -5.25 -5.45 -5.68
CA ARG A 31 -6.25 -6.35 -6.26
C ARG A 31 -5.94 -7.80 -5.86
N PHE A 32 -6.98 -8.55 -5.49
CA PHE A 32 -6.86 -9.97 -5.22
C PHE A 32 -6.80 -10.78 -6.52
N SER A 33 -6.00 -11.85 -6.53
CA SER A 33 -5.90 -12.81 -7.63
C SER A 33 -5.81 -14.22 -7.05
N PHE A 34 -6.60 -15.15 -7.59
CA PHE A 34 -6.57 -16.56 -7.16
C PHE A 34 -5.27 -17.27 -7.56
N GLU A 35 -4.68 -16.91 -8.70
CA GLU A 35 -3.45 -17.52 -9.20
C GLU A 35 -2.21 -17.09 -8.41
N ASP A 36 -2.20 -15.85 -7.91
CA ASP A 36 -1.15 -15.25 -7.07
C ASP A 36 0.29 -15.70 -7.39
N LYS A 37 0.73 -15.44 -8.64
CA LYS A 37 2.04 -15.87 -9.17
C LYS A 37 3.23 -15.52 -8.27
N TYR A 38 3.12 -14.45 -7.47
CA TYR A 38 4.17 -13.96 -6.59
C TYR A 38 3.96 -14.28 -5.10
N ALA A 39 3.03 -15.17 -4.75
CA ALA A 39 2.72 -15.55 -3.37
C ALA A 39 3.97 -15.94 -2.57
N LYS A 40 4.83 -16.78 -3.16
CA LYS A 40 6.06 -17.27 -2.52
C LYS A 40 7.01 -16.13 -2.18
N TYR A 41 7.23 -15.21 -3.11
CA TYR A 41 8.11 -14.06 -2.90
C TYR A 41 7.54 -13.08 -1.87
N ARG A 42 6.24 -12.79 -1.93
CA ARG A 42 5.56 -11.91 -0.96
C ARG A 42 5.62 -12.46 0.47
N ARG A 43 5.42 -13.77 0.65
CA ARG A 43 5.53 -14.43 1.96
C ARG A 43 6.96 -14.41 2.48
N LYS A 44 7.94 -14.72 1.63
CA LYS A 44 9.36 -14.65 1.99
C LYS A 44 9.80 -13.24 2.41
N MET A 45 9.33 -12.20 1.73
CA MET A 45 9.64 -10.82 2.08
C MET A 45 9.03 -10.41 3.43
N LYS A 46 7.83 -10.89 3.75
CA LYS A 46 7.12 -10.55 4.99
C LYS A 46 7.62 -11.34 6.21
N TYR A 47 7.96 -12.61 6.04
CA TYR A 47 8.23 -13.54 7.14
C TYR A 47 9.65 -14.17 7.12
N GLY A 48 10.47 -13.87 6.11
CA GLY A 48 11.79 -14.46 5.91
C GLY A 48 11.77 -15.83 5.23
N MET A 49 12.93 -16.50 5.15
CA MET A 49 13.09 -17.83 4.50
C MET A 49 12.44 -19.00 5.26
N ARG A 50 11.78 -18.74 6.39
CA ARG A 50 11.15 -19.77 7.24
C ARG A 50 9.70 -20.12 6.82
N VAL A 51 9.28 -19.73 5.61
CA VAL A 51 7.91 -19.92 5.07
C VAL A 51 7.92 -20.57 3.70
#